data_AF-A0A2G5NMG6-F1
#
_entry.id   AF-A0A2G5NMG6-F1
#
_cell.length_a   1.000
_cell.length_b   1.000
_cell.length_c   1.000
_cell.angle_alpha   90.00
_cell.angle_beta   90.00
_cell.angle_gamma   90.00
#
_symmetry.space_group_name_H-M   'P 1'
#
loop_
_entity.id
_entity.type
_entity.pdbx_description
1 polymer ?
#
loop_
_entity_poly.entity_id
_entity_poly.type
_entity_poly.pdbx_seq_one_letter_code
_entity_poly.pdbx_strand_id
1 'polypeptide(L)'
;MNWIKTHFEILIGYFIAAISIFLGIFIIYHGNQIAHFKDIDINKLHMYNFFDFINIYIFELIKLLSHYIKNYPAIYGVLLIIIGLSFIYISRKLKETTIFDKTIAYYYLLAASIILVVIIIFLFEVYGIFSLFYLLFFIFLVYYTINRRKLNEHYRKFHFMVLIGVYGIAYFMSQLAVYDNLNKEKVSPLDVMSINFYFLVLLLIAALCLFNYVFLKRTLPTKNDEHEKLSRRNKKKRDLQINQKLQEGTNSTIEKISTTSLKVDEKIILYFKRAINTVKDKINLEEDDIPSWYKRPRWIRSFHIEILLSALMFIITVIELNNRNILFDASKFNVVKMQYFYEWINLVGLLMIIIGYIYFSIRIHFKGKGYFGQLFTISFLTLKIVTSIYLMVFKGINLALFIPPILLLMFMFVVPLYIIHIRKRY
;
A
#
# COMPACT_ATOMS: atom_id res chain seq x y z
N MET A 1 -26.05 6.74 -9.41
CA MET A 1 -25.01 6.85 -8.35
C MET A 1 -25.28 6.01 -7.09
N ASN A 2 -26.53 5.70 -6.70
CA ASN A 2 -26.82 4.82 -5.55
C ASN A 2 -26.50 3.34 -5.81
N TRP A 3 -26.75 2.81 -7.01
CA TRP A 3 -26.54 1.39 -7.33
C TRP A 3 -25.07 0.93 -7.18
N ILE A 4 -24.11 1.75 -7.63
CA ILE A 4 -22.66 1.50 -7.50
C ILE A 4 -22.24 1.44 -6.04
N LYS A 5 -22.79 2.33 -5.18
CA LYS A 5 -22.51 2.29 -3.73
C LYS A 5 -23.09 1.05 -3.06
N THR A 6 -24.23 0.56 -3.54
CA THR A 6 -24.92 -0.62 -2.98
C THR A 6 -24.30 -1.95 -3.45
N HIS A 7 -23.64 -1.99 -4.61
CA HIS A 7 -23.06 -3.22 -5.20
C HIS A 7 -21.55 -3.14 -5.41
N PHE A 8 -20.87 -2.24 -4.70
CA PHE A 8 -19.42 -2.03 -4.84
C PHE A 8 -18.61 -3.30 -4.59
N GLU A 9 -19.04 -4.10 -3.62
CA GLU A 9 -18.50 -5.43 -3.28
C GLU A 9 -18.52 -6.42 -4.46
N ILE A 10 -19.62 -6.42 -5.22
CA ILE A 10 -19.83 -7.28 -6.39
C ILE A 10 -18.97 -6.79 -7.56
N LEU A 11 -18.87 -5.48 -7.75
CA LEU A 11 -18.03 -4.88 -8.79
C LEU A 11 -16.55 -5.21 -8.57
N ILE A 12 -16.07 -5.15 -7.33
CA ILE A 12 -14.71 -5.55 -6.98
C ILE A 12 -14.48 -7.03 -7.32
N GLY A 13 -15.42 -7.91 -6.99
CA GLY A 13 -15.30 -9.33 -7.29
C GLY A 13 -15.23 -9.62 -8.79
N TYR A 14 -16.06 -8.96 -9.62
CA TYR A 14 -15.96 -9.07 -11.07
C TYR A 14 -14.67 -8.47 -11.64
N PHE A 15 -14.16 -7.39 -11.07
CA PHE A 15 -12.90 -6.78 -11.49
C PHE A 15 -11.71 -7.71 -11.23
N ILE A 16 -11.65 -8.32 -10.03
CA ILE A 16 -10.63 -9.32 -9.69
C ILE A 16 -10.73 -10.54 -10.61
N ALA A 17 -11.95 -11.00 -10.91
CA ALA A 17 -12.18 -12.08 -11.85
C ALA A 17 -11.64 -11.76 -13.25
N ALA A 18 -11.95 -10.57 -13.77
CA ALA A 18 -11.51 -10.13 -15.09
C ALA A 18 -9.98 -10.11 -15.19
N ILE A 19 -9.29 -9.56 -14.19
CA ILE A 19 -7.82 -9.56 -14.14
C ILE A 19 -7.26 -10.98 -14.08
N SER A 20 -7.83 -11.85 -13.24
CA SER A 20 -7.33 -13.22 -13.08
C SER A 20 -7.50 -14.06 -14.35
N ILE A 21 -8.65 -13.93 -15.03
CA ILE A 21 -8.91 -14.59 -16.32
C ILE A 21 -7.96 -14.04 -17.38
N PHE A 22 -7.79 -12.72 -17.45
CA PHE A 22 -6.87 -12.09 -18.40
C PHE A 22 -5.43 -12.59 -18.22
N LEU A 23 -4.94 -12.62 -16.98
CA LEU A 23 -3.60 -13.15 -16.67
C LEU A 23 -3.49 -14.64 -17.01
N GLY A 24 -4.52 -15.43 -16.75
CA GLY A 24 -4.55 -16.85 -17.11
C GLY A 24 -4.49 -17.08 -18.63
N ILE A 25 -5.30 -16.33 -19.40
CA ILE A 25 -5.25 -16.36 -20.88
C ILE A 25 -3.89 -15.90 -21.38
N PHE A 26 -3.33 -14.84 -20.80
CA PHE A 26 -2.01 -14.33 -21.16
C PHE A 26 -0.91 -15.38 -20.98
N ILE A 27 -0.93 -16.12 -19.87
CA ILE A 27 0.04 -17.20 -19.58
C ILE A 27 -0.11 -18.35 -20.58
N ILE A 28 -1.34 -18.73 -20.94
CA ILE A 28 -1.58 -19.79 -21.94
C ILE A 28 -1.08 -19.34 -23.31
N TYR A 29 -1.43 -18.12 -23.73
CA TYR A 29 -1.05 -17.57 -25.03
C TYR A 29 0.48 -17.45 -25.18
N HIS A 30 1.18 -16.96 -24.14
CA HIS A 30 2.63 -16.87 -24.13
C HIS A 30 3.33 -18.13 -23.59
N GLY A 31 2.62 -19.23 -23.38
CA GLY A 31 3.13 -20.41 -22.68
C GLY A 31 4.38 -21.01 -23.30
N ASN A 32 4.47 -21.01 -24.63
CA ASN A 32 5.66 -21.49 -25.36
C ASN A 32 6.89 -20.61 -25.10
N GLN A 33 6.71 -19.28 -25.04
CA GLN A 33 7.78 -18.34 -24.73
C GLN A 33 8.22 -18.43 -23.27
N ILE A 34 7.31 -18.75 -22.36
CA ILE A 34 7.61 -19.00 -20.93
C ILE A 34 8.39 -20.30 -20.76
N ALA A 35 8.01 -21.38 -21.43
CA ALA A 35 8.67 -22.69 -21.30
C ALA A 35 10.08 -22.72 -21.93
N HIS A 36 10.24 -22.07 -23.09
CA HIS A 36 11.48 -22.03 -23.86
C HIS A 36 12.09 -20.61 -23.91
N PHE A 37 12.01 -19.90 -22.79
CA PHE A 37 12.58 -18.56 -22.70
C PHE A 37 14.08 -18.57 -23.05
N LYS A 38 14.45 -17.75 -24.03
CA LYS A 38 15.85 -17.45 -24.38
C LYS A 38 16.05 -15.96 -24.13
N ASP A 39 17.08 -15.63 -23.34
CA ASP A 39 17.47 -14.24 -23.14
C ASP A 39 17.78 -13.62 -24.51
N ILE A 40 16.99 -12.62 -24.87
CA ILE A 40 17.29 -11.76 -26.01
C ILE A 40 18.19 -10.67 -25.48
N ASP A 41 19.34 -10.43 -26.12
CA ASP A 41 20.23 -9.32 -25.77
C ASP A 41 19.42 -8.03 -25.68
N ILE A 42 19.40 -7.44 -24.49
CA ILE A 42 18.68 -6.22 -24.11
C ILE A 42 19.02 -5.06 -25.08
N ASN A 43 20.21 -5.11 -25.70
CA ASN A 43 20.70 -4.15 -26.68
C ASN A 43 19.95 -4.13 -28.04
N LYS A 44 19.08 -5.10 -28.33
CA LYS A 44 18.27 -5.12 -29.57
C LYS A 44 16.87 -4.49 -29.42
N LEU A 45 16.48 -4.11 -28.20
CA LEU A 45 15.17 -3.50 -27.94
C LEU A 45 15.28 -1.98 -28.05
N HIS A 46 14.90 -1.45 -29.21
CA HIS A 46 14.74 -0.01 -29.41
C HIS A 46 13.31 0.40 -29.03
N MET A 47 13.18 1.48 -28.26
CA MET A 47 11.88 2.10 -27.98
C MET A 47 11.67 3.28 -28.92
N TYR A 48 10.77 3.13 -29.88
CA TYR A 48 10.34 4.24 -30.72
C TYR A 48 8.94 4.71 -30.31
N ASN A 49 8.09 3.82 -29.79
CA ASN A 49 6.70 4.10 -29.43
C ASN A 49 6.27 3.55 -28.07
N PHE A 50 5.15 4.05 -27.53
CA PHE A 50 4.52 3.54 -26.31
C PHE A 50 4.16 2.04 -26.37
N PHE A 51 3.87 1.52 -27.57
CA PHE A 51 3.63 0.08 -27.75
C PHE A 51 4.89 -0.76 -27.55
N ASP A 52 6.07 -0.24 -27.91
CA ASP A 52 7.34 -0.93 -27.64
C ASP A 52 7.60 -1.03 -26.15
N PHE A 53 7.23 0.01 -25.39
CA PHE A 53 7.29 -0.01 -23.93
C PHE A 53 6.40 -1.10 -23.31
N ILE A 54 5.15 -1.22 -23.78
CA ILE A 54 4.25 -2.30 -23.34
C ILE A 54 4.86 -3.67 -23.66
N ASN A 55 5.44 -3.84 -24.86
CA ASN A 55 6.05 -5.09 -25.27
C ASN A 55 7.28 -5.47 -24.41
N ILE A 56 8.09 -4.49 -24.03
CA ILE A 56 9.22 -4.71 -23.10
C ILE A 56 8.71 -5.17 -21.73
N TYR A 57 7.65 -4.56 -21.22
CA TYR A 57 7.02 -5.00 -19.97
C TYR A 57 6.45 -6.41 -20.07
N ILE A 58 5.78 -6.73 -21.19
CA ILE A 58 5.29 -8.09 -21.45
C ILE A 58 6.45 -9.09 -21.48
N PHE A 59 7.57 -8.74 -22.12
CA PHE A 59 8.79 -9.57 -22.14
C PHE A 59 9.36 -9.79 -20.73
N GLU A 60 9.45 -8.74 -19.92
CA GLU A 60 9.89 -8.84 -18.52
C GLU A 60 8.94 -9.69 -17.67
N LEU A 61 7.63 -9.60 -17.90
CA LEU A 61 6.66 -10.48 -17.26
C LEU A 61 6.89 -11.93 -17.65
N ILE A 62 7.15 -12.20 -18.93
CA ILE A 62 7.43 -13.55 -19.44
C ILE A 62 8.73 -14.08 -18.84
N LYS A 63 9.79 -13.27 -18.76
CA LYS A 63 11.06 -13.61 -18.10
C LYS A 63 10.83 -14.05 -16.66
N LEU A 64 10.11 -13.22 -15.88
CA LEU A 64 9.77 -13.49 -14.49
C LEU A 64 8.92 -14.77 -14.37
N LEU A 65 7.88 -14.92 -15.19
CA LEU A 65 7.05 -16.13 -15.21
C LEU A 65 7.85 -17.37 -15.61
N SER A 66 8.82 -17.25 -16.52
CA SER A 66 9.68 -18.36 -16.93
C SER A 66 10.52 -18.88 -15.76
N HIS A 67 10.93 -18.02 -14.84
CA HIS A 67 11.71 -18.43 -13.67
C HIS A 67 10.90 -19.37 -12.76
N TYR A 68 9.60 -19.11 -12.57
CA TYR A 68 8.77 -19.85 -11.61
C TYR A 68 7.91 -20.96 -12.23
N ILE A 69 7.47 -20.78 -13.48
CA ILE A 69 6.39 -21.56 -14.09
C ILE A 69 6.87 -22.33 -15.35
N LYS A 70 8.18 -22.32 -15.65
CA LYS A 70 8.79 -22.93 -16.85
C LYS A 70 8.21 -24.27 -17.28
N ASN A 71 8.06 -25.17 -16.32
CA ASN A 71 7.76 -26.57 -16.60
C ASN A 71 6.29 -26.80 -16.99
N TYR A 72 5.37 -25.95 -16.52
CA TYR A 72 3.93 -26.19 -16.68
C TYR A 72 3.07 -24.93 -16.88
N PRO A 73 3.41 -24.00 -17.80
CA PRO A 73 2.69 -22.73 -17.97
C PRO A 73 1.19 -22.91 -18.22
N ALA A 74 0.80 -23.92 -19.01
CA ALA A 74 -0.59 -24.23 -19.27
C ALA A 74 -1.39 -24.54 -17.99
N ILE A 75 -0.81 -25.30 -17.05
CA ILE A 75 -1.47 -25.68 -15.79
C ILE A 75 -1.73 -24.43 -14.94
N TYR A 76 -0.73 -23.57 -14.78
CA TYR A 76 -0.88 -22.33 -14.01
C TYR A 76 -1.85 -21.35 -14.66
N GLY A 77 -1.86 -21.27 -16.00
CA GLY A 77 -2.83 -20.46 -16.74
C GLY A 77 -4.26 -20.94 -16.53
N VAL A 78 -4.52 -22.24 -16.63
CA VAL A 78 -5.84 -22.84 -16.36
C VAL A 78 -6.26 -22.62 -14.91
N LEU A 79 -5.34 -22.80 -13.95
CA LEU A 79 -5.61 -22.59 -12.53
C LEU A 79 -6.03 -21.14 -12.23
N LEU A 80 -5.37 -20.15 -12.85
CA LEU A 80 -5.74 -18.74 -12.73
C LEU A 80 -7.12 -18.43 -13.32
N ILE A 81 -7.47 -19.05 -14.45
CA ILE A 81 -8.81 -18.94 -15.03
C ILE A 81 -9.86 -19.51 -14.06
N ILE A 82 -9.60 -20.67 -13.45
CA ILE A 82 -10.50 -21.29 -12.45
C ILE A 82 -10.68 -20.35 -11.24
N ILE A 83 -9.60 -19.74 -10.74
CA ILE A 83 -9.68 -18.72 -9.68
C ILE A 83 -10.52 -17.53 -10.13
N GLY A 84 -10.37 -17.06 -11.37
CA GLY A 84 -11.20 -15.98 -11.89
C GLY A 84 -12.69 -16.36 -11.95
N LEU A 85 -13.01 -17.56 -12.44
CA LEU A 85 -14.38 -18.07 -12.49
C LEU A 85 -15.00 -18.24 -11.09
N SER A 86 -14.22 -18.64 -10.08
CA SER A 86 -14.72 -18.75 -8.71
C SER A 86 -15.09 -17.38 -8.14
N PHE A 87 -14.36 -16.31 -8.46
CA PHE A 87 -14.75 -14.94 -8.10
C PHE A 87 -16.05 -14.48 -8.77
N ILE A 88 -16.29 -14.88 -10.03
CA ILE A 88 -17.58 -14.63 -10.71
C ILE A 88 -18.71 -15.35 -9.97
N TYR A 89 -18.52 -16.63 -9.64
CA TYR A 89 -19.51 -17.42 -8.92
C TYR A 89 -19.84 -16.82 -7.54
N ILE A 90 -18.81 -16.42 -6.78
CA ILE A 90 -18.97 -15.78 -5.48
C ILE A 90 -19.68 -14.44 -5.60
N SER A 91 -19.34 -13.62 -6.60
CA SER A 91 -19.97 -12.32 -6.84
C SER A 91 -21.44 -12.47 -7.23
N ARG A 92 -21.81 -13.53 -7.96
CA ARG A 92 -23.21 -13.89 -8.24
C ARG A 92 -23.95 -14.30 -6.97
N LYS A 93 -23.36 -15.18 -6.15
CA LYS A 93 -23.97 -15.60 -4.87
C LYS A 93 -24.20 -14.44 -3.90
N LEU A 94 -23.27 -13.48 -3.87
CA LEU A 94 -23.40 -12.26 -3.08
C LEU A 94 -24.57 -11.36 -3.55
N LYS A 95 -24.88 -11.39 -4.85
CA LYS A 95 -26.03 -10.67 -5.42
C LYS A 95 -27.37 -11.31 -5.03
N GLU A 96 -27.38 -12.64 -4.89
CA GLU A 96 -28.60 -13.42 -4.70
C GLU A 96 -28.99 -13.58 -3.21
N THR A 97 -28.03 -13.77 -2.31
CA THR A 97 -28.31 -14.18 -0.90
C THR A 97 -27.32 -13.59 0.09
N THR A 98 -27.75 -13.33 1.33
CA THR A 98 -26.89 -12.84 2.44
C THR A 98 -26.37 -13.96 3.36
N ILE A 99 -26.81 -15.21 3.14
CA ILE A 99 -26.49 -16.36 4.01
C ILE A 99 -24.98 -16.68 3.96
N PHE A 100 -24.34 -16.45 2.80
CA PHE A 100 -22.94 -16.79 2.58
C PHE A 100 -21.96 -15.65 2.86
N ASP A 101 -22.42 -14.47 3.29
CA ASP A 101 -21.58 -13.27 3.45
C ASP A 101 -20.34 -13.54 4.34
N LYS A 102 -20.47 -14.42 5.34
CA LYS A 102 -19.37 -14.75 6.25
C LYS A 102 -18.32 -15.61 5.56
N THR A 103 -18.76 -16.67 4.88
CA THR A 103 -17.88 -17.58 4.13
C THR A 103 -17.20 -16.84 2.99
N ILE A 104 -17.94 -15.97 2.29
CA ILE A 104 -17.43 -15.15 1.20
C ILE A 104 -16.40 -14.13 1.72
N ALA A 105 -16.63 -13.51 2.88
CA ALA A 105 -15.63 -12.65 3.51
C ALA A 105 -14.32 -13.41 3.75
N TYR A 106 -14.37 -14.61 4.34
CA TYR A 106 -13.17 -15.43 4.56
C TYR A 106 -12.49 -15.84 3.25
N TYR A 107 -13.25 -16.08 2.18
CA TYR A 107 -12.68 -16.34 0.86
C TYR A 107 -11.85 -15.15 0.35
N TYR A 108 -12.37 -13.92 0.46
CA TYR A 108 -11.61 -12.71 0.10
C TYR A 108 -10.35 -12.53 0.97
N LEU A 109 -10.41 -12.87 2.25
CA LEU A 109 -9.24 -12.84 3.15
C LEU A 109 -8.18 -13.87 2.73
N LEU A 110 -8.60 -15.10 2.42
CA LEU A 110 -7.72 -16.17 1.92
C LEU A 110 -7.05 -15.75 0.61
N ALA A 111 -7.83 -15.26 -0.35
CA ALA A 111 -7.30 -14.80 -1.63
C ALA A 111 -6.30 -13.64 -1.46
N ALA A 112 -6.60 -12.65 -0.61
CA ALA A 112 -5.65 -11.60 -0.28
C ALA A 112 -4.35 -12.19 0.30
N SER A 113 -4.44 -13.13 1.24
CA SER A 113 -3.26 -13.74 1.87
C SER A 113 -2.40 -14.50 0.85
N ILE A 114 -3.02 -15.24 -0.08
CA ILE A 114 -2.31 -15.94 -1.16
C ILE A 114 -1.61 -14.94 -2.07
N ILE A 115 -2.29 -13.87 -2.50
CA ILE A 115 -1.69 -12.84 -3.35
C ILE A 115 -0.50 -12.18 -2.65
N LEU A 116 -0.61 -11.87 -1.36
CA LEU A 116 0.48 -11.31 -0.57
C LEU A 116 1.69 -12.26 -0.51
N VAL A 117 1.48 -13.58 -0.44
CA VAL A 117 2.57 -14.56 -0.50
C VAL A 117 3.22 -14.59 -1.89
N VAL A 118 2.42 -14.58 -2.96
CA VAL A 118 2.93 -14.51 -4.35
C VAL A 118 3.78 -13.26 -4.57
N ILE A 119 3.35 -12.12 -4.01
CA ILE A 119 4.13 -10.89 -4.05
C ILE A 119 5.52 -11.10 -3.44
N ILE A 120 5.62 -11.75 -2.28
CA ILE A 120 6.91 -11.98 -1.60
C ILE A 120 7.83 -12.85 -2.46
N ILE A 121 7.28 -13.88 -3.12
CA ILE A 121 8.04 -14.75 -4.02
C ILE A 121 8.65 -13.91 -5.15
N PHE A 122 7.86 -13.05 -5.80
CA PHE A 122 8.37 -12.17 -6.86
C PHE A 122 9.40 -11.16 -6.34
N LEU A 123 9.17 -10.60 -5.15
CA LEU A 123 10.12 -9.69 -4.53
C LEU A 123 11.44 -10.38 -4.15
N PHE A 124 11.45 -11.68 -3.89
CA PHE A 124 12.66 -12.43 -3.54
C PHE A 124 13.67 -12.43 -4.68
N GLU A 125 13.23 -12.37 -5.93
CA GLU A 125 14.12 -12.34 -7.12
C GLU A 125 15.04 -11.12 -7.13
N VAL A 126 14.50 -9.94 -6.81
CA VAL A 126 15.27 -8.68 -6.86
C VAL A 126 15.78 -8.26 -5.49
N TYR A 127 15.01 -8.47 -4.43
CA TYR A 127 15.34 -8.00 -3.08
C TYR A 127 16.03 -9.09 -2.23
N GLY A 128 16.06 -10.33 -2.70
CA GLY A 128 16.63 -11.47 -1.98
C GLY A 128 16.00 -11.62 -0.59
N ILE A 129 16.84 -11.88 0.40
CA ILE A 129 16.42 -12.12 1.78
C ILE A 129 15.70 -10.92 2.42
N PHE A 130 15.93 -9.70 1.92
CA PHE A 130 15.29 -8.48 2.44
C PHE A 130 13.78 -8.42 2.11
N SER A 131 13.30 -9.23 1.15
CA SER A 131 11.87 -9.41 0.90
C SER A 131 11.10 -9.96 2.12
N LEU A 132 11.78 -10.64 3.06
CA LEU A 132 11.17 -11.13 4.31
C LEU A 132 10.64 -10.02 5.21
N PHE A 133 11.17 -8.79 5.11
CA PHE A 133 10.60 -7.66 5.85
C PHE A 133 9.20 -7.29 5.33
N TYR A 134 8.92 -7.49 4.03
CA TYR A 134 7.58 -7.34 3.47
C TYR A 134 6.63 -8.43 3.96
N LEU A 135 7.11 -9.65 4.18
CA LEU A 135 6.32 -10.72 4.83
C LEU A 135 5.85 -10.24 6.22
N LEU A 136 6.76 -9.70 7.02
CA LEU A 136 6.43 -9.18 8.34
C LEU A 136 5.39 -8.06 8.24
N PHE A 137 5.58 -7.10 7.32
CA PHE A 137 4.57 -6.06 7.06
C PHE A 137 3.20 -6.64 6.69
N PHE A 138 3.13 -7.64 5.81
CA PHE A 138 1.87 -8.25 5.39
C PHE A 138 1.18 -9.00 6.53
N ILE A 139 1.93 -9.66 7.42
CA ILE A 139 1.37 -10.27 8.63
C ILE A 139 0.71 -9.20 9.50
N PHE A 140 1.39 -8.08 9.76
CA PHE A 140 0.81 -6.97 10.52
C PHE A 140 -0.42 -6.36 9.84
N LEU A 141 -0.41 -6.22 8.51
CA LEU A 141 -1.52 -5.71 7.72
C LEU A 141 -2.76 -6.62 7.81
N VAL A 142 -2.58 -7.93 7.62
CA VAL A 142 -3.66 -8.92 7.75
C VAL A 142 -4.18 -8.95 9.19
N TYR A 143 -3.29 -8.97 10.18
CA TYR A 143 -3.66 -8.93 11.60
C TYR A 143 -4.52 -7.70 11.93
N TYR A 144 -4.08 -6.50 11.52
CA TYR A 144 -4.82 -5.25 11.70
C TYR A 144 -6.19 -5.33 11.03
N THR A 145 -6.25 -5.85 9.79
CA THR A 145 -7.49 -5.97 9.03
C THR A 145 -8.50 -6.91 9.71
N ILE A 146 -8.04 -8.06 10.24
CA ILE A 146 -8.90 -9.02 10.94
C ILE A 146 -9.44 -8.43 12.25
N ASN A 147 -8.58 -7.74 13.01
CA ASN A 147 -8.85 -7.27 14.36
C ASN A 147 -9.31 -5.81 14.45
N ARG A 148 -9.53 -5.12 13.33
CA ARG A 148 -9.90 -3.70 13.26
C ARG A 148 -11.03 -3.28 14.21
N ARG A 149 -12.04 -4.13 14.41
CA ARG A 149 -13.19 -3.87 15.32
C ARG A 149 -12.89 -4.13 16.80
N LYS A 150 -11.87 -4.95 17.09
CA LYS A 150 -11.49 -5.35 18.44
C LYS A 150 -10.40 -4.44 19.01
N LEU A 151 -9.61 -3.83 18.15
CA LEU A 151 -8.59 -2.85 18.53
C LEU A 151 -9.24 -1.60 19.12
N ASN A 152 -8.60 -1.04 20.15
CA ASN A 152 -9.13 0.11 20.86
C ASN A 152 -9.17 1.34 19.93
N GLU A 153 -10.36 1.94 19.77
CA GLU A 153 -10.54 3.07 18.86
C GLU A 153 -9.71 4.30 19.24
N HIS A 154 -9.46 4.50 20.55
CA HIS A 154 -8.64 5.61 21.04
C HIS A 154 -7.18 5.54 20.56
N TYR A 155 -6.68 4.35 20.22
CA TYR A 155 -5.30 4.14 19.77
C TYR A 155 -5.18 3.91 18.26
N ARG A 156 -6.24 4.18 17.49
CA ARG A 156 -6.27 3.96 16.03
C ARG A 156 -5.13 4.66 15.29
N LYS A 157 -4.79 5.89 15.68
CA LYS A 157 -3.63 6.64 15.14
C LYS A 157 -2.32 5.89 15.36
N PHE A 158 -2.13 5.35 16.56
CA PHE A 158 -0.94 4.58 16.91
C PHE A 158 -0.86 3.28 16.10
N HIS A 159 -1.97 2.55 15.94
CA HIS A 159 -1.99 1.33 15.12
C HIS A 159 -1.58 1.61 13.67
N PHE A 160 -2.04 2.71 13.08
CA PHE A 160 -1.60 3.12 11.74
C PHE A 160 -0.12 3.52 11.71
N MET A 161 0.39 4.20 12.74
CA MET A 161 1.81 4.53 12.84
C MET A 161 2.69 3.28 12.93
N VAL A 162 2.28 2.25 13.69
CA VAL A 162 2.99 0.97 13.73
C VAL A 162 3.01 0.31 12.36
N LEU A 163 1.86 0.26 11.68
CA LEU A 163 1.76 -0.29 10.33
C LEU A 163 2.70 0.43 9.34
N ILE A 164 2.70 1.76 9.38
CA ILE A 164 3.58 2.61 8.57
C ILE A 164 5.05 2.41 8.94
N GLY A 165 5.38 2.28 10.22
CA GLY A 165 6.74 2.06 10.69
C GLY A 165 7.30 0.71 10.22
N VAL A 166 6.50 -0.36 10.32
CA VAL A 166 6.87 -1.69 9.83
C VAL A 166 7.05 -1.70 8.31
N TYR A 167 6.14 -1.07 7.57
CA TYR A 167 6.30 -0.85 6.13
C TYR A 167 7.59 -0.08 5.82
N GLY A 168 7.86 0.95 6.62
CA GLY A 168 9.01 1.81 6.42
C GLY A 168 10.34 1.08 6.56
N ILE A 169 10.45 0.20 7.55
CA ILE A 169 11.61 -0.68 7.72
C ILE A 169 11.72 -1.60 6.50
N ALA A 170 10.63 -2.23 6.07
CA ALA A 170 10.63 -3.13 4.92
C ALA A 170 11.11 -2.42 3.63
N TYR A 171 10.55 -1.25 3.35
CA TYR A 171 10.95 -0.44 2.20
C TYR A 171 12.41 0.02 2.29
N PHE A 172 12.84 0.53 3.44
CA PHE A 172 14.23 1.00 3.60
C PHE A 172 15.24 -0.13 3.32
N MET A 173 14.99 -1.31 3.91
CA MET A 173 15.84 -2.48 3.73
C MET A 173 15.81 -3.01 2.29
N SER A 174 14.63 -3.04 1.65
CA SER A 174 14.54 -3.49 0.26
C SER A 174 15.22 -2.51 -0.70
N GLN A 175 15.08 -1.19 -0.48
CA GLN A 175 15.80 -0.20 -1.28
C GLN A 175 17.31 -0.40 -1.15
N LEU A 176 17.82 -0.60 0.07
CA LEU A 176 19.23 -0.89 0.30
C LEU A 176 19.71 -2.08 -0.55
N ALA A 177 18.94 -3.17 -0.57
CA ALA A 177 19.23 -4.37 -1.34
C ALA A 177 19.20 -4.14 -2.87
N VAL A 178 18.19 -3.45 -3.37
CA VAL A 178 18.05 -3.10 -4.80
C VAL A 178 19.28 -2.37 -5.29
N TYR A 179 19.70 -1.35 -4.54
CA TYR A 179 20.82 -0.53 -4.93
C TYR A 179 22.15 -1.29 -4.88
N ASP A 180 22.33 -2.23 -3.95
CA ASP A 180 23.51 -3.12 -3.97
C ASP A 180 23.50 -4.07 -5.16
N ASN A 181 22.32 -4.56 -5.55
CA ASN A 181 22.18 -5.46 -6.69
C ASN A 181 22.35 -4.74 -8.03
N LEU A 182 21.89 -3.48 -8.13
CA LEU A 182 22.13 -2.60 -9.28
C LEU A 182 23.62 -2.28 -9.43
N ASN A 183 24.30 -1.89 -8.34
CA ASN A 183 25.74 -1.58 -8.38
C ASN A 183 26.62 -2.78 -8.75
N LYS A 184 26.16 -4.00 -8.44
CA LYS A 184 26.85 -5.25 -8.79
C LYS A 184 26.44 -5.80 -10.16
N GLU A 185 25.65 -5.04 -10.94
CA GLU A 185 25.08 -5.43 -12.24
C GLU A 185 24.36 -6.79 -12.22
N LYS A 186 23.89 -7.24 -11.04
CA LYS A 186 23.15 -8.50 -10.90
C LYS A 186 21.74 -8.41 -11.45
N VAL A 187 21.19 -7.20 -11.50
CA VAL A 187 19.81 -6.90 -11.87
C VAL A 187 19.82 -5.63 -12.73
N SER A 188 19.05 -5.61 -13.82
CA SER A 188 18.88 -4.43 -14.67
C SER A 188 17.93 -3.42 -14.02
N PRO A 189 18.09 -2.10 -14.23
CA PRO A 189 17.07 -1.11 -13.86
C PRO A 189 15.68 -1.44 -14.40
N LEU A 190 15.60 -2.09 -15.57
CA LEU A 190 14.36 -2.53 -16.17
C LEU A 190 13.67 -3.63 -15.33
N ASP A 191 14.44 -4.60 -14.84
CA ASP A 191 13.95 -5.68 -13.96
C ASP A 191 13.37 -5.10 -12.66
N VAL A 192 14.05 -4.12 -12.06
CA VAL A 192 13.59 -3.43 -10.84
C VAL A 192 12.27 -2.70 -11.11
N MET A 193 12.15 -2.05 -12.26
CA MET A 193 10.98 -1.26 -12.62
C MET A 193 9.76 -2.12 -12.94
N SER A 194 9.96 -3.23 -13.66
CA SER A 194 8.91 -4.19 -13.98
C SER A 194 8.40 -4.87 -12.71
N ILE A 195 9.28 -5.31 -11.82
CA ILE A 195 8.91 -5.95 -10.55
C ILE A 195 8.18 -4.97 -9.63
N ASN A 196 8.60 -3.71 -9.55
CA ASN A 196 7.86 -2.69 -8.79
C ASN A 196 6.45 -2.44 -9.37
N PHE A 197 6.30 -2.46 -10.68
CA PHE A 197 5.00 -2.32 -11.33
C PHE A 197 4.09 -3.51 -11.00
N TYR A 198 4.57 -4.75 -11.17
CA TYR A 198 3.79 -5.95 -10.84
C TYR A 198 3.48 -6.03 -9.35
N PHE A 199 4.43 -5.66 -8.50
CA PHE A 199 4.23 -5.50 -7.06
C PHE A 199 3.05 -4.57 -6.76
N LEU A 200 3.02 -3.37 -7.36
CA LEU A 200 1.97 -2.39 -7.13
C LEU A 200 0.60 -2.90 -7.62
N VAL A 201 0.55 -3.54 -8.78
CA VAL A 201 -0.68 -4.12 -9.34
C VAL A 201 -1.22 -5.23 -8.42
N LEU A 202 -0.38 -6.20 -8.05
CA LEU A 202 -0.78 -7.30 -7.16
C LEU A 202 -1.17 -6.80 -5.77
N LEU A 203 -0.45 -5.81 -5.24
CA LEU A 203 -0.78 -5.19 -3.96
C LEU A 203 -2.15 -4.50 -4.00
N LEU A 204 -2.49 -3.84 -5.12
CA LEU A 204 -3.80 -3.22 -5.31
C LEU A 204 -4.92 -4.28 -5.32
N ILE A 205 -4.71 -5.40 -6.01
CA ILE A 205 -5.67 -6.52 -6.02
C ILE A 205 -5.83 -7.10 -4.61
N ALA A 206 -4.73 -7.34 -3.89
CA ALA A 206 -4.77 -7.80 -2.50
C ALA A 206 -5.51 -6.79 -1.59
N ALA A 207 -5.27 -5.49 -1.77
CA ALA A 207 -5.95 -4.44 -1.01
C ALA A 207 -7.45 -4.40 -1.31
N LEU A 208 -7.88 -4.60 -2.56
CA LEU A 208 -9.29 -4.73 -2.94
C LEU A 208 -9.93 -5.95 -2.27
N CYS A 209 -9.25 -7.09 -2.22
CA CYS A 209 -9.70 -8.27 -1.50
C CYS A 209 -9.87 -8.00 0.00
N LEU A 210 -8.87 -7.39 0.66
CA LEU A 210 -8.95 -7.02 2.09
C LEU A 210 -10.07 -6.00 2.34
N PHE A 211 -10.25 -5.03 1.43
CA PHE A 211 -11.32 -4.05 1.52
C PHE A 211 -12.70 -4.72 1.44
N ASN A 212 -12.89 -5.64 0.50
CA ASN A 212 -14.11 -6.44 0.38
C ASN A 212 -14.35 -7.30 1.63
N TYR A 213 -13.33 -7.96 2.17
CA TYR A 213 -13.44 -8.69 3.44
C TYR A 213 -13.94 -7.78 4.58
N VAL A 214 -13.35 -6.60 4.74
CA VAL A 214 -13.75 -5.65 5.79
C VAL A 214 -15.19 -5.15 5.57
N PHE A 215 -15.57 -4.90 4.32
CA PHE A 215 -16.91 -4.45 3.97
C PHE A 215 -17.96 -5.52 4.28
N LEU A 216 -17.74 -6.75 3.83
CA LEU A 216 -18.62 -7.89 4.08
C LEU A 216 -18.73 -8.23 5.56
N LYS A 217 -17.60 -8.23 6.27
CA LYS A 217 -17.61 -8.41 7.73
C LYS A 217 -18.36 -7.28 8.45
N ARG A 218 -18.45 -6.09 7.84
CA ARG A 218 -19.21 -4.97 8.38
C ARG A 218 -20.72 -5.18 8.26
N THR A 219 -21.16 -5.74 7.15
CA THR A 219 -22.58 -5.95 6.79
C THR A 219 -23.19 -7.22 7.38
N LEU A 220 -22.37 -8.15 7.89
CA LEU A 220 -22.85 -9.34 8.59
C LEU A 220 -23.80 -9.00 9.75
N PRO A 221 -25.05 -9.50 9.74
CA PRO A 221 -25.94 -9.38 10.87
C PRO A 221 -25.42 -10.23 12.05
N THR A 222 -25.63 -9.77 13.27
CA THR A 222 -25.35 -10.55 14.48
C THR A 222 -26.37 -11.69 14.61
N LYS A 223 -25.88 -12.87 14.99
CA LYS A 223 -26.41 -14.24 14.79
C LYS A 223 -27.90 -14.56 15.05
N ASN A 224 -28.73 -13.67 15.61
CA ASN A 224 -30.16 -13.98 15.84
C ASN A 224 -31.12 -13.31 14.85
N ASP A 225 -30.57 -12.70 13.80
CA ASP A 225 -31.33 -12.22 12.63
C ASP A 225 -31.74 -13.35 11.67
N GLU A 226 -31.24 -14.57 11.90
CA GLU A 226 -31.18 -15.60 10.86
C GLU A 226 -32.53 -16.23 10.49
N HIS A 227 -33.54 -16.18 11.36
CA HIS A 227 -34.82 -16.85 11.05
C HIS A 227 -35.88 -16.00 10.34
N GLU A 228 -35.74 -14.67 10.22
CA GLU A 228 -36.83 -13.84 9.65
C GLU A 228 -36.39 -12.68 8.74
N LYS A 229 -35.14 -12.66 8.22
CA LYS A 229 -34.64 -11.58 7.34
C LYS A 229 -34.25 -12.05 5.93
N LEU A 230 -35.09 -12.87 5.30
CA LEU A 230 -34.86 -13.38 3.93
C LEU A 230 -35.01 -12.34 2.80
N SER A 231 -35.24 -11.06 3.09
CA SER A 231 -35.30 -10.02 2.05
C SER A 231 -34.97 -8.64 2.61
N ARG A 232 -34.10 -7.89 1.93
CA ARG A 232 -33.68 -6.51 2.26
C ARG A 232 -34.85 -5.48 2.24
N ARG A 233 -36.12 -5.89 2.15
CA ARG A 233 -37.24 -5.02 1.75
C ARG A 233 -38.12 -4.43 2.86
N ASN A 234 -38.14 -4.92 4.11
CA ASN A 234 -39.00 -4.33 5.16
C ASN A 234 -38.36 -4.38 6.56
N LYS A 235 -37.99 -3.21 7.11
CA LYS A 235 -37.13 -3.10 8.31
C LYS A 235 -37.55 -1.96 9.26
N LYS A 236 -38.79 -1.93 9.78
CA LYS A 236 -39.20 -0.77 10.61
C LYS A 236 -40.14 -0.93 11.80
N LYS A 237 -40.43 -2.12 12.36
CA LYS A 237 -41.46 -2.16 13.44
C LYS A 237 -41.32 -3.12 14.62
N ARG A 238 -40.18 -3.78 14.87
CA ARG A 238 -40.18 -4.86 15.89
C ARG A 238 -38.88 -5.02 16.68
N ASP A 239 -38.22 -3.91 17.05
CA ASP A 239 -36.88 -3.89 17.66
C ASP A 239 -36.85 -3.79 19.21
N LEU A 240 -37.99 -3.72 19.92
CA LEU A 240 -37.94 -3.31 21.34
C LEU A 240 -37.95 -4.43 22.39
N GLN A 241 -38.49 -5.62 22.12
CA GLN A 241 -38.79 -6.59 23.20
C GLN A 241 -37.80 -7.76 23.35
N ILE A 242 -36.91 -7.99 22.37
CA ILE A 242 -36.09 -9.22 22.32
C ILE A 242 -34.65 -8.99 22.81
N ASN A 243 -34.24 -7.73 23.01
CA ASN A 243 -32.89 -7.32 23.38
C ASN A 243 -32.43 -7.76 24.78
N GLN A 244 -33.32 -8.13 25.71
CA GLN A 244 -32.96 -8.31 27.12
C GLN A 244 -32.54 -9.74 27.51
N LYS A 245 -32.95 -10.79 26.78
CA LYS A 245 -32.78 -12.19 27.24
C LYS A 245 -31.60 -12.96 26.62
N LEU A 246 -30.89 -12.38 25.64
CA LEU A 246 -29.90 -13.12 24.83
C LEU A 246 -28.45 -12.64 25.04
N GLN A 247 -28.23 -11.73 25.99
CA GLN A 247 -26.93 -11.15 26.33
C GLN A 247 -26.03 -12.09 27.16
N GLU A 248 -26.52 -13.20 27.71
CA GLU A 248 -25.80 -13.92 28.79
C GLU A 248 -24.95 -15.13 28.31
N GLY A 249 -25.36 -15.86 27.26
CA GLY A 249 -24.71 -17.13 26.90
C GLY A 249 -23.52 -17.07 25.93
N THR A 250 -23.52 -16.11 24.99
CA THR A 250 -22.50 -16.02 23.91
C THR A 250 -21.33 -15.10 24.26
N ASN A 251 -21.49 -14.29 25.31
CA ASN A 251 -20.46 -13.38 25.77
C ASN A 251 -19.25 -14.13 26.32
N SER A 252 -19.41 -15.18 27.12
CA SER A 252 -18.32 -15.80 27.89
C SER A 252 -17.11 -16.35 27.09
N THR A 253 -17.31 -16.91 25.89
CA THR A 253 -16.21 -17.52 25.10
C THR A 253 -15.56 -16.51 24.16
N ILE A 254 -16.36 -15.57 23.64
CA ILE A 254 -15.89 -14.45 22.81
C ILE A 254 -15.20 -13.40 23.68
N GLU A 255 -15.65 -13.24 24.92
CA GLU A 255 -15.05 -12.41 25.97
C GLU A 255 -13.67 -12.92 26.39
N LYS A 256 -13.46 -14.25 26.48
CA LYS A 256 -12.12 -14.81 26.75
C LYS A 256 -11.10 -14.50 25.64
N ILE A 257 -11.50 -14.58 24.37
CA ILE A 257 -10.62 -14.25 23.24
C ILE A 257 -10.47 -12.74 23.07
N SER A 258 -11.54 -11.95 23.29
CA SER A 258 -11.51 -10.49 23.19
C SER A 258 -10.69 -9.86 24.31
N THR A 259 -10.84 -10.31 25.56
CA THR A 259 -10.02 -9.88 26.69
C THR A 259 -8.54 -10.19 26.44
N THR A 260 -8.21 -11.31 25.80
CA THR A 260 -6.82 -11.64 25.45
C THR A 260 -6.26 -10.69 24.39
N SER A 261 -7.00 -10.39 23.32
CA SER A 261 -6.56 -9.44 22.29
C SER A 261 -6.48 -7.98 22.76
N LEU A 262 -7.42 -7.55 23.63
CA LEU A 262 -7.42 -6.23 24.27
C LEU A 262 -6.24 -6.12 25.25
N LYS A 263 -5.97 -7.16 26.04
CA LYS A 263 -4.79 -7.23 26.92
C LYS A 263 -3.48 -7.15 26.14
N VAL A 264 -3.39 -7.72 24.95
CA VAL A 264 -2.17 -7.62 24.10
C VAL A 264 -2.00 -6.21 23.53
N ASP A 265 -3.05 -5.60 22.99
CA ASP A 265 -3.02 -4.21 22.50
C ASP A 265 -2.61 -3.24 23.61
N GLU A 266 -3.26 -3.33 24.78
CA GLU A 266 -2.92 -2.52 25.95
C GLU A 266 -1.51 -2.76 26.46
N LYS A 267 -1.05 -4.03 26.52
CA LYS A 267 0.34 -4.34 26.91
C LYS A 267 1.36 -3.74 25.95
N ILE A 268 1.12 -3.83 24.63
CA ILE A 268 2.01 -3.24 23.62
C ILE A 268 2.04 -1.71 23.78
N ILE A 269 0.87 -1.09 23.94
CA ILE A 269 0.77 0.36 24.14
C ILE A 269 1.47 0.79 25.44
N LEU A 270 1.29 0.05 26.53
CA LEU A 270 1.96 0.32 27.80
C LEU A 270 3.48 0.15 27.68
N TYR A 271 3.95 -0.86 26.94
CA TYR A 271 5.37 -1.05 26.67
C TYR A 271 5.96 0.11 25.85
N PHE A 272 5.26 0.54 24.80
CA PHE A 272 5.65 1.71 24.00
C PHE A 272 5.60 3.00 24.81
N LYS A 273 4.57 3.22 25.63
CA LYS A 273 4.50 4.38 26.53
C LYS A 273 5.64 4.37 27.54
N ARG A 274 5.98 3.21 28.10
CA ARG A 274 7.16 3.07 28.98
C ARG A 274 8.44 3.42 28.24
N ALA A 275 8.66 2.87 27.04
CA ALA A 275 9.83 3.18 26.23
C ALA A 275 9.92 4.68 25.88
N ILE A 276 8.81 5.31 25.47
CA ILE A 276 8.74 6.75 25.18
C ILE A 276 9.01 7.55 26.45
N ASN A 277 8.41 7.19 27.58
CA ASN A 277 8.64 7.87 28.85
C ASN A 277 10.11 7.72 29.28
N THR A 278 10.72 6.54 29.17
CA THR A 278 12.16 6.36 29.46
C THR A 278 13.05 7.22 28.57
N VAL A 279 12.68 7.43 27.30
CA VAL A 279 13.39 8.35 26.40
C VAL A 279 13.12 9.81 26.79
N LYS A 280 11.89 10.14 27.15
CA LYS A 280 11.47 11.49 27.56
C LYS A 280 12.14 11.90 28.89
N ASP A 281 12.22 11.00 29.85
CA ASP A 281 12.89 11.20 31.13
C ASP A 281 14.41 11.34 30.96
N LYS A 282 14.98 10.80 29.87
CA LYS A 282 16.38 11.02 29.47
C LYS A 282 16.61 12.30 28.67
N ILE A 283 15.55 12.87 28.09
CA ILE A 283 15.56 14.11 27.30
C ILE A 283 14.64 15.10 28.01
N ASN A 284 15.03 15.51 29.22
CA ASN A 284 14.39 16.62 29.93
C ASN A 284 14.77 17.92 29.21
N LEU A 285 14.00 18.26 28.18
CA LEU A 285 13.89 19.63 27.68
C LEU A 285 12.64 20.20 28.35
N GLU A 286 12.84 21.05 29.37
CA GLU A 286 11.74 21.79 29.97
C GLU A 286 11.21 22.81 28.95
N GLU A 287 9.90 23.08 28.94
CA GLU A 287 9.32 24.06 28.00
C GLU A 287 9.88 25.49 28.21
N ASP A 288 10.55 25.72 29.34
CA ASP A 288 11.26 26.95 29.70
C ASP A 288 12.66 27.07 29.10
N ASP A 289 13.26 25.98 28.61
CA ASP A 289 14.55 25.98 27.89
C ASP A 289 14.41 26.41 26.42
N ILE A 290 13.17 26.57 25.93
CA ILE A 290 12.88 26.96 24.55
C ILE A 290 12.98 28.49 24.43
N PRO A 291 13.97 29.03 23.70
CA PRO A 291 14.15 30.47 23.61
C PRO A 291 12.90 31.18 23.05
N SER A 292 12.61 32.38 23.54
CA SER A 292 11.41 33.15 23.17
C SER A 292 11.25 33.40 21.67
N TRP A 293 12.35 33.44 20.90
CA TRP A 293 12.37 33.56 19.45
C TRP A 293 11.99 32.27 18.69
N TYR A 294 12.00 31.11 19.36
CA TYR A 294 11.53 29.83 18.82
C TYR A 294 10.02 29.62 19.07
N LYS A 295 9.40 30.46 19.91
CA LYS A 295 7.95 30.39 20.15
C LYS A 295 7.21 30.83 18.88
N ARG A 296 6.41 29.90 18.35
CA ARG A 296 5.65 30.08 17.12
C ARG A 296 4.83 31.38 17.15
N PRO A 297 4.93 32.26 16.14
CA PRO A 297 4.11 33.46 16.08
C PRO A 297 2.63 33.07 16.03
N ARG A 298 1.80 33.65 16.92
CA ARG A 298 0.35 33.34 17.07
C ARG A 298 -0.49 33.48 15.77
N TRP A 299 0.06 34.17 14.78
CA TRP A 299 -0.55 34.57 13.52
C TRP A 299 -0.30 33.53 12.41
N ILE A 300 0.72 32.68 12.54
CA ILE A 300 0.99 31.60 11.59
C ILE A 300 0.29 30.31 12.05
N ARG A 301 -0.92 30.03 11.55
CA ARG A 301 -1.61 28.75 11.81
C ARG A 301 -0.88 27.56 11.15
N SER A 302 -0.98 26.36 11.74
CA SER A 302 -0.35 25.11 11.22
C SER A 302 -0.69 24.84 9.76
N PHE A 303 -1.93 25.16 9.39
CA PHE A 303 -2.42 25.01 8.04
C PHE A 303 -1.63 25.84 7.00
N HIS A 304 -1.29 27.11 7.30
CA HIS A 304 -0.56 27.95 6.35
C HIS A 304 0.85 27.42 6.09
N ILE A 305 1.53 26.92 7.14
CA ILE A 305 2.84 26.26 7.00
C ILE A 305 2.70 24.97 6.18
N GLU A 306 1.66 24.17 6.43
CA GLU A 306 1.42 22.94 5.69
C GLU A 306 1.25 23.19 4.20
N ILE A 307 0.42 24.16 3.84
CA ILE A 307 0.19 24.52 2.44
C ILE A 307 1.44 25.11 1.81
N LEU A 308 2.12 26.06 2.48
CA LEU A 308 3.31 26.71 1.93
C LEU A 308 4.44 25.71 1.65
N LEU A 309 4.80 24.87 2.63
CA LEU A 309 5.87 23.88 2.44
C LEU A 309 5.48 22.83 1.40
N SER A 310 4.22 22.40 1.36
CA SER A 310 3.76 21.46 0.33
C SER A 310 3.73 22.06 -1.08
N ALA A 311 3.41 23.35 -1.22
CA ALA A 311 3.45 24.06 -2.49
C ALA A 311 4.89 24.25 -2.99
N LEU A 312 5.83 24.57 -2.10
CA LEU A 312 7.25 24.65 -2.45
C LEU A 312 7.78 23.29 -2.93
N MET A 313 7.45 22.19 -2.23
CA MET A 313 7.80 20.85 -2.69
C MET A 313 7.20 20.51 -4.05
N PHE A 314 5.95 20.91 -4.28
CA PHE A 314 5.26 20.71 -5.55
C PHE A 314 6.01 21.43 -6.68
N ILE A 315 6.31 22.72 -6.51
CA ILE A 315 7.03 23.54 -7.52
C ILE A 315 8.38 22.90 -7.85
N ILE A 316 9.16 22.54 -6.83
CA ILE A 316 10.49 21.93 -7.02
C ILE A 316 10.38 20.61 -7.78
N THR A 317 9.41 19.77 -7.43
CA THR A 317 9.19 18.49 -8.12
C THR A 317 8.79 18.70 -9.57
N VAL A 318 7.96 19.71 -9.88
CA VAL A 318 7.55 20.05 -11.25
C VAL A 318 8.73 20.57 -12.06
N ILE A 319 9.57 21.44 -11.48
CA ILE A 319 10.78 21.95 -12.13
C ILE A 319 11.70 20.78 -12.48
N GLU A 320 11.95 19.87 -11.54
CA GLU A 320 12.80 18.71 -11.77
C GLU A 320 12.22 17.77 -12.86
N LEU A 321 10.90 17.57 -12.85
CA LEU A 321 10.22 16.78 -13.87
C LEU A 321 10.37 17.42 -15.26
N ASN A 322 10.23 18.74 -15.34
CA ASN A 322 10.40 19.48 -16.60
C ASN A 322 11.85 19.42 -17.11
N ASN A 323 12.84 19.57 -16.22
CA ASN A 323 14.25 19.44 -16.57
C ASN A 323 14.58 18.06 -17.13
N ARG A 324 13.98 17.00 -16.57
CA ARG A 324 14.15 15.63 -17.07
C ARG A 324 13.36 15.34 -18.34
N ASN A 325 12.24 16.03 -18.56
CA ASN A 325 11.50 15.94 -19.82
C ASN A 325 12.33 16.39 -21.02
N ILE A 326 13.12 17.45 -20.84
CA ILE A 326 14.00 17.99 -21.88
C ILE A 326 15.07 16.97 -22.32
N LEU A 327 15.45 16.04 -21.44
CA LEU A 327 16.40 14.96 -21.76
C LEU A 327 15.80 13.88 -22.68
N PHE A 328 14.46 13.82 -22.83
CA PHE A 328 13.79 12.87 -23.72
C PHE A 328 13.68 13.35 -25.18
N ASP A 329 13.81 14.66 -25.46
CA ASP A 329 13.72 15.21 -26.82
C ASP A 329 14.97 14.96 -27.69
N ALA A 330 16.06 14.44 -27.11
CA ALA A 330 17.29 14.09 -27.84
C ALA A 330 17.19 12.72 -28.56
N SER A 331 16.31 12.68 -29.56
CA SER A 331 16.23 11.88 -30.80
C SER A 331 16.59 10.38 -30.90
N LYS A 332 17.15 9.67 -29.91
CA LYS A 332 17.26 8.19 -29.93
C LYS A 332 17.24 7.63 -28.50
N PHE A 333 16.22 6.84 -28.15
CA PHE A 333 16.18 6.05 -26.91
C PHE A 333 17.15 4.86 -27.04
N ASN A 334 18.38 5.05 -26.55
CA ASN A 334 19.30 3.93 -26.30
C ASN A 334 18.95 3.30 -24.94
N VAL A 335 19.24 2.01 -24.78
CA VAL A 335 19.05 1.26 -23.52
C VAL A 335 19.72 1.94 -22.31
N VAL A 336 20.84 2.65 -22.53
CA VAL A 336 21.52 3.50 -21.53
C VAL A 336 20.61 4.61 -20.96
N LYS A 337 19.53 4.99 -21.66
CA LYS A 337 18.54 5.98 -21.21
C LYS A 337 17.38 5.42 -20.39
N MET A 338 17.30 4.10 -20.17
CA MET A 338 16.26 3.47 -19.34
C MET A 338 16.31 3.93 -17.87
N GLN A 339 17.51 4.26 -17.38
CA GLN A 339 17.69 4.86 -16.06
C GLN A 339 16.93 6.20 -15.93
N TYR A 340 17.03 7.09 -16.93
CA TYR A 340 16.32 8.37 -16.90
C TYR A 340 14.80 8.19 -16.91
N PHE A 341 14.31 7.16 -17.59
CA PHE A 341 12.90 6.80 -17.60
C PHE A 341 12.41 6.30 -16.23
N TYR A 342 13.21 5.46 -15.56
CA TYR A 342 12.96 5.03 -14.19
C TYR A 342 12.90 6.20 -13.21
N GLU A 343 13.85 7.13 -13.32
CA GLU A 343 13.89 8.34 -12.48
C GLU A 343 12.67 9.25 -12.75
N TRP A 344 12.25 9.37 -14.01
CA TRP A 344 11.05 10.13 -14.40
C TRP A 344 9.76 9.56 -13.81
N ILE A 345 9.52 8.25 -13.93
CA ILE A 345 8.33 7.61 -13.33
C ILE A 345 8.32 7.79 -11.82
N ASN A 346 9.47 7.64 -11.17
CA ASN A 346 9.57 7.83 -9.74
C ASN A 346 9.26 9.27 -9.30
N LEU A 347 9.59 10.27 -10.13
CA LEU A 347 9.27 11.68 -9.90
C LEU A 347 7.78 11.95 -10.12
N VAL A 348 7.19 11.41 -11.17
CA VAL A 348 5.73 11.47 -11.39
C VAL A 348 5.00 10.86 -10.19
N GLY A 349 5.44 9.71 -9.71
CA GLY A 349 4.88 9.08 -8.51
C GLY A 349 5.01 9.96 -7.26
N LEU A 350 6.16 10.60 -7.06
CA LEU A 350 6.40 11.53 -5.95
C LEU A 350 5.48 12.76 -6.03
N LEU A 351 5.31 13.32 -7.23
CA LEU A 351 4.39 14.43 -7.50
C LEU A 351 2.95 14.07 -7.13
N MET A 352 2.48 12.88 -7.54
CA MET A 352 1.13 12.40 -7.21
C MET A 352 0.91 12.28 -5.69
N ILE A 353 1.94 11.89 -4.93
CA ILE A 353 1.85 11.81 -3.46
C ILE A 353 1.81 13.21 -2.83
N ILE A 354 2.59 14.17 -3.35
CA ILE A 354 2.52 15.58 -2.90
C ILE A 354 1.12 16.16 -3.16
N ILE A 355 0.57 15.95 -4.35
CA ILE A 355 -0.80 16.36 -4.70
C ILE A 355 -1.80 15.71 -3.72
N GLY A 356 -1.64 14.42 -3.44
CA GLY A 356 -2.45 13.70 -2.46
C GLY A 356 -2.37 14.32 -1.06
N TYR A 357 -1.16 14.69 -0.61
CA TYR A 357 -0.96 15.38 0.67
C TYR A 357 -1.65 16.74 0.71
N ILE A 358 -1.51 17.56 -0.34
CA ILE A 358 -2.19 18.86 -0.45
C ILE A 358 -3.71 18.65 -0.38
N TYR A 359 -4.24 17.71 -1.16
CA TYR A 359 -5.66 17.38 -1.20
C TYR A 359 -6.20 16.99 0.19
N PHE A 360 -5.51 16.09 0.92
CA PHE A 360 -5.94 15.70 2.26
C PHE A 360 -5.80 16.85 3.27
N SER A 361 -4.78 17.68 3.16
CA SER A 361 -4.59 18.86 4.03
C SER A 361 -5.73 19.86 3.87
N ILE A 362 -6.12 20.15 2.62
CA ILE A 362 -7.29 20.98 2.28
C ILE A 362 -8.57 20.34 2.81
N ARG A 363 -8.77 19.03 2.58
CA ARG A 363 -9.98 18.32 3.02
C ARG A 363 -10.14 18.33 4.54
N ILE A 364 -9.06 18.22 5.29
CA ILE A 364 -9.08 18.30 6.76
C ILE A 364 -9.50 19.70 7.19
N HIS A 365 -8.96 20.74 6.56
CA HIS A 365 -9.29 22.13 6.89
C HIS A 365 -10.77 22.44 6.66
N PHE A 366 -11.32 22.05 5.50
CA PHE A 366 -12.71 22.38 5.14
C PHE A 366 -13.76 21.40 5.66
N LYS A 367 -13.43 20.12 5.85
CA LYS A 367 -14.41 19.07 6.16
C LYS A 367 -14.11 18.27 7.44
N GLY A 368 -13.00 18.55 8.13
CA GLY A 368 -12.57 17.80 9.32
C GLY A 368 -12.33 16.30 9.05
N LYS A 369 -12.15 15.90 7.80
CA LYS A 369 -12.08 14.49 7.36
C LYS A 369 -10.83 14.27 6.51
N GLY A 370 -10.25 13.07 6.59
CA GLY A 370 -9.09 12.68 5.78
C GLY A 370 -7.77 12.60 6.55
N TYR A 371 -7.80 12.64 7.88
CA TYR A 371 -6.62 12.58 8.74
C TYR A 371 -5.67 11.42 8.39
N PHE A 372 -6.20 10.20 8.30
CA PHE A 372 -5.39 9.01 7.98
C PHE A 372 -4.79 9.05 6.57
N GLY A 373 -5.47 9.71 5.62
CA GLY A 373 -4.93 9.90 4.28
C GLY A 373 -3.74 10.85 4.28
N GLN A 374 -3.83 11.96 5.03
CA GLN A 374 -2.71 12.88 5.23
C GLN A 374 -1.54 12.19 5.96
N LEU A 375 -1.82 11.38 6.99
CA LEU A 375 -0.80 10.62 7.72
C LEU A 375 -0.03 9.68 6.79
N PHE A 376 -0.75 8.94 5.95
CA PHE A 376 -0.15 8.00 5.02
C PHE A 376 0.73 8.73 3.98
N THR A 377 0.23 9.79 3.35
CA THR A 377 0.98 10.51 2.31
C THR A 377 2.22 11.20 2.87
N ILE A 378 2.13 11.86 4.04
CA ILE A 378 3.31 12.51 4.63
C ILE A 378 4.34 11.49 5.11
N SER A 379 3.91 10.38 5.70
CA SER A 379 4.84 9.34 6.14
C SER A 379 5.58 8.71 4.97
N PHE A 380 4.87 8.45 3.86
CA PHE A 380 5.49 7.93 2.64
C PHE A 380 6.49 8.94 2.04
N LEU A 381 6.15 10.24 2.00
CA LEU A 381 7.08 11.29 1.55
C LEU A 381 8.34 11.34 2.40
N THR A 382 8.19 11.35 3.73
CA THR A 382 9.31 11.32 4.68
C THR A 382 10.20 10.12 4.42
N LEU A 383 9.59 8.94 4.31
CA LEU A 383 10.32 7.71 4.08
C LEU A 383 11.10 7.73 2.77
N LYS A 384 10.47 8.18 1.68
CA LYS A 384 11.10 8.24 0.36
C LYS A 384 12.29 9.19 0.35
N ILE A 385 12.16 10.38 0.94
CA ILE A 385 13.24 11.37 1.01
C ILE A 385 14.36 10.91 1.95
N VAL A 386 14.05 10.39 3.14
CA VAL A 386 15.06 9.88 4.09
C VAL A 386 15.85 8.74 3.47
N THR A 387 15.17 7.81 2.80
CA THR A 387 15.84 6.69 2.12
C THR A 387 16.75 7.20 1.01
N SER A 388 16.28 8.16 0.21
CA SER A 388 17.08 8.77 -0.86
C SER A 388 18.32 9.48 -0.32
N ILE A 389 18.21 10.20 0.81
CA ILE A 389 19.37 10.86 1.45
C ILE A 389 20.36 9.82 1.93
N TYR A 390 19.88 8.78 2.62
CA TYR A 390 20.74 7.71 3.11
C TYR A 390 21.53 7.05 1.97
N LEU A 391 20.85 6.69 0.89
CA LEU A 391 21.49 6.07 -0.27
C LEU A 391 22.51 6.99 -0.94
N MET A 392 22.20 8.29 -1.04
CA MET A 392 23.13 9.28 -1.56
C MET A 392 24.38 9.41 -0.69
N VAL A 393 24.22 9.57 0.63
CA VAL A 393 25.32 9.79 1.57
C VAL A 393 26.21 8.56 1.74
N PHE A 394 25.59 7.38 1.90
CA PHE A 394 26.32 6.17 2.29
C PHE A 394 26.69 5.26 1.12
N LYS A 395 25.99 5.36 -0.01
CA LYS A 395 26.26 4.52 -1.19
C LYS A 395 26.79 5.30 -2.40
N GLY A 396 26.86 6.64 -2.34
CA GLY A 396 27.41 7.47 -3.41
C GLY A 396 26.67 7.34 -4.75
N ILE A 397 25.38 7.03 -4.70
CA ILE A 397 24.61 6.63 -5.88
C ILE A 397 24.07 7.85 -6.63
N ASN A 398 24.39 7.93 -7.93
CA ASN A 398 23.91 8.96 -8.86
C ASN A 398 22.44 8.77 -9.33
N LEU A 399 21.80 7.64 -9.01
CA LEU A 399 20.35 7.39 -9.23
C LEU A 399 19.44 8.20 -8.27
N ALA A 400 19.96 9.21 -7.59
CA ALA A 400 19.16 10.07 -6.74
C ALA A 400 18.13 10.81 -7.61
N LEU A 401 16.85 10.73 -7.22
CA LEU A 401 15.76 11.41 -7.92
C LEU A 401 15.98 12.93 -8.03
N PHE A 402 16.75 13.49 -7.11
CA PHE A 402 17.06 14.91 -7.04
C PHE A 402 18.57 15.11 -6.90
N ILE A 403 19.04 16.22 -7.45
CA ILE A 403 20.40 16.73 -7.20
C ILE A 403 20.57 16.95 -5.68
N PRO A 404 21.72 16.62 -5.06
CA PRO A 404 21.89 16.63 -3.61
C PRO A 404 21.36 17.86 -2.84
N PRO A 405 21.55 19.11 -3.33
CA PRO A 405 21.03 20.30 -2.66
C PRO A 405 19.50 20.35 -2.63
N ILE A 406 18.85 19.92 -3.72
CA ILE A 406 17.39 19.86 -3.84
C ILE A 406 16.84 18.81 -2.88
N LEU A 407 17.52 17.67 -2.74
CA LEU A 407 17.12 16.60 -1.84
C LEU A 407 17.18 17.03 -0.36
N LEU A 408 18.25 17.73 0.04
CA LEU A 408 18.38 18.31 1.38
C LEU A 408 17.28 19.33 1.66
N LEU A 409 16.99 20.18 0.68
CA LEU A 409 15.93 21.18 0.79
C LEU A 409 14.54 20.52 0.91
N MET A 410 14.26 19.45 0.14
CA MET A 410 13.04 18.66 0.29
C MET A 410 12.92 18.05 1.70
N PHE A 411 14.03 17.59 2.27
CA PHE A 411 14.05 17.08 3.65
C PHE A 411 13.76 18.16 4.68
N MET A 412 14.33 19.37 4.51
CA MET A 412 14.01 20.53 5.35
C MET A 412 12.53 20.92 5.30
N PHE A 413 11.81 20.60 4.21
CA PHE A 413 10.36 20.83 4.12
C PHE A 413 9.54 19.69 4.71
N VAL A 414 9.92 18.44 4.46
CA VAL A 414 9.13 17.28 4.90
C VAL A 414 9.23 17.01 6.40
N VAL A 415 10.39 17.23 7.02
CA VAL A 415 10.53 17.00 8.47
C VAL A 415 9.59 17.87 9.30
N PRO A 416 9.52 19.21 9.10
CA PRO A 416 8.54 20.05 9.79
C PRO A 416 7.10 19.62 9.53
N LEU A 417 6.75 19.29 8.27
CA LEU A 417 5.40 18.81 7.92
C LEU A 417 5.03 17.54 8.68
N TYR A 418 5.96 16.58 8.75
CA TYR A 418 5.78 15.32 9.47
C TYR A 418 5.61 15.55 10.98
N ILE A 419 6.45 16.41 11.58
CA ILE A 419 6.37 16.75 13.01
C ILE A 419 5.04 17.45 13.34
N ILE A 420 4.64 18.44 12.52
CA ILE A 420 3.35 19.14 12.70
C ILE A 420 2.21 18.12 12.68
N HIS A 421 2.23 17.18 11.72
CA HIS A 421 1.18 16.18 11.59
C HIS A 421 1.15 15.18 12.76
N ILE A 422 2.30 14.72 13.25
CA ILE A 422 2.37 13.84 14.43
C ILE A 422 1.81 14.55 15.66
N ARG A 423 2.12 15.84 15.87
CA ARG A 423 1.69 16.59 17.06
C ARG A 423 0.19 16.89 17.09
N LYS A 424 -0.48 16.95 15.94
CA LYS A 424 -1.93 17.16 15.92
C LYS A 424 -2.67 15.97 16.58
N ARG A 425 -3.42 16.27 17.64
CA ARG A 425 -4.40 15.34 18.22
C ARG A 425 -5.69 15.45 17.41
N TYR A 426 -6.21 14.31 16.97
CA TYR A 426 -7.45 14.18 16.21
C TYR A 426 -8.39 13.24 16.92
#